data_AF-A0A964ERI9-F1
#
_entry.id   AF-A0A964ERI9-F1
#
_cell.length_a   1.000
_cell.length_b   1.000
_cell.length_c   1.000
_cell.angle_alpha   90.00
_cell.angle_beta   90.00
_cell.angle_gamma   90.00
#
_symmetry.space_group_name_H-M   'P 1'
#
loop_
_entity.id
_entity.type
_entity.pdbx_description
1 polymer ?
#
loop_
_entity_poly.entity_id
_entity_poly.type
_entity_poly.pdbx_seq_one_letter_code
_entity_poly.pdbx_strand_id
1 'polypeptide(L)'
;MNPTSSRPRAFGLLAAMLLLALPAHAADDAWKRHGGDCDDSAFAKPEATPLDAIARCVKLFQAYQNPDTVTGDYRGRVVTAMKRLYVAGSEQDAHVAKLALARLGETELPERVVAAPKPAQPVAPPRKKCDVPTPDKAALKKANAAFKKGYAAYKKGKYDQSLERYLDAVAAAPGWPKGRYNAAAMYAMTGDAKSAVESLRCLQDIGDDASIEYLKKARTDTDFASIRSTSAEFKEVTGYAKIKLGNGLGELGEDNVDNIEASMEKLGYPITEITETGKPYAEPHIWYKPECMRAAYFLIKVMNHPDTRTHRIDWDNEDYDVIVAWGDTVEKGKEPRMRVQDPADAEKKMDDLRREENALLAKPEDAANKVENVVEAPERMGDKATKGVERAGRTVEKIQNVGEKIKGIVP
;
A
#
# COMPACT_ATOMS: atom_id res chain seq x y z
N MET A 1 32.90 -57.31 16.31
CA MET A 1 31.55 -57.38 15.72
C MET A 1 30.97 -55.98 15.77
N ASN A 2 30.99 -55.26 14.66
CA ASN A 2 30.54 -53.86 14.57
C ASN A 2 29.08 -53.81 14.10
N PRO A 3 28.22 -52.96 14.69
CA PRO A 3 26.89 -52.73 14.16
C PRO A 3 26.92 -51.65 13.07
N THR A 4 26.09 -51.89 12.07
CA THR A 4 25.87 -51.13 10.85
C THR A 4 25.07 -49.84 11.11
N SER A 5 25.56 -48.70 10.62
CA SER A 5 24.77 -47.45 10.55
C SER A 5 24.11 -47.33 9.18
N SER A 6 22.78 -47.34 9.14
CA SER A 6 22.00 -46.99 7.94
C SER A 6 21.79 -45.48 7.88
N ARG A 7 22.12 -44.86 6.73
CA ARG A 7 21.76 -43.47 6.41
C ARG A 7 20.44 -43.46 5.62
N PRO A 8 19.50 -42.54 5.89
CA PRO A 8 18.34 -42.36 5.04
C PRO A 8 18.70 -41.56 3.77
N ARG A 9 18.13 -41.98 2.64
CA ARG A 9 18.21 -41.26 1.36
C ARG A 9 17.23 -40.09 1.39
N ALA A 10 17.74 -38.88 1.14
CA ALA A 10 16.91 -37.70 0.92
C ALA A 10 16.24 -37.80 -0.46
N PHE A 11 14.91 -37.85 -0.49
CA PHE A 11 14.10 -37.60 -1.68
C PHE A 11 13.98 -36.08 -1.84
N GLY A 12 14.65 -35.52 -2.85
CA GLY A 12 14.38 -34.16 -3.30
C GLY A 12 13.09 -34.14 -4.12
N LEU A 13 12.03 -33.53 -3.59
CA LEU A 13 10.84 -33.18 -4.37
C LEU A 13 11.16 -31.91 -5.19
N LEU A 14 11.31 -32.07 -6.50
CA LEU A 14 11.16 -30.96 -7.45
C LEU A 14 9.66 -30.64 -7.55
N ALA A 15 9.25 -29.51 -6.98
CA ALA A 15 7.94 -28.93 -7.27
C ALA A 15 7.99 -28.25 -8.64
N ALA A 16 7.42 -28.89 -9.67
CA ALA A 16 7.18 -28.27 -10.96
C ALA A 16 5.94 -27.36 -10.83
N MET A 17 6.12 -26.04 -10.93
CA MET A 17 5.01 -25.12 -11.15
C MET A 17 4.42 -25.39 -12.53
N LEU A 18 3.22 -25.99 -12.58
CA LEU A 18 2.42 -26.04 -13.80
C LEU A 18 1.73 -24.67 -13.97
N LEU A 19 2.28 -23.83 -14.84
CA LEU A 19 1.52 -22.76 -15.48
C LEU A 19 0.41 -23.43 -16.31
N LEU A 20 -0.85 -23.27 -15.92
CA LEU A 20 -1.98 -23.72 -16.73
C LEU A 20 -1.95 -22.91 -18.03
N ALA A 21 -1.50 -23.54 -19.11
CA ALA A 21 -1.54 -22.96 -20.44
C ALA A 21 -3.01 -22.71 -20.81
N LEU A 22 -3.39 -21.44 -20.96
CA LEU A 22 -4.66 -21.11 -21.60
C LEU A 22 -4.65 -21.73 -23.01
N PRO A 23 -5.78 -22.31 -23.46
CA PRO A 23 -5.88 -22.81 -24.83
C PRO A 23 -5.57 -21.64 -25.79
N ALA A 24 -4.71 -21.89 -26.78
CA ALA A 24 -4.17 -20.85 -27.68
C ALA A 24 -5.23 -19.90 -28.27
N HIS A 25 -6.45 -20.41 -28.51
CA HIS A 25 -7.56 -19.62 -29.06
C HIS A 25 -8.08 -18.55 -28.08
N ALA A 26 -8.07 -18.81 -26.77
CA ALA A 26 -8.50 -17.85 -25.76
C ALA A 26 -7.49 -16.70 -25.59
N ALA A 27 -6.20 -16.99 -25.81
CA ALA A 27 -5.14 -15.98 -25.78
C ALA A 27 -5.29 -15.01 -26.96
N ASP A 28 -5.50 -15.52 -28.17
CA ASP A 28 -5.66 -14.68 -29.38
C ASP A 28 -6.87 -13.73 -29.29
N ASP A 29 -8.00 -14.20 -28.75
CA ASP A 29 -9.18 -13.36 -28.54
C ASP A 29 -8.97 -12.29 -27.46
N ALA A 30 -8.24 -12.63 -26.39
CA ALA A 30 -7.89 -11.66 -25.35
C ALA A 30 -6.91 -10.59 -25.89
N TRP A 31 -5.93 -10.99 -26.71
CA TRP A 31 -5.03 -10.05 -27.37
C TRP A 31 -5.79 -9.08 -28.27
N LYS A 32 -6.69 -9.57 -29.13
CA LYS A 32 -7.50 -8.68 -29.99
C LYS A 32 -8.33 -7.67 -29.20
N ARG A 33 -8.84 -8.05 -28.03
CA ARG A 33 -9.67 -7.15 -27.20
C ARG A 33 -8.87 -6.13 -26.40
N HIS A 34 -7.68 -6.51 -25.94
CA HIS A 34 -6.94 -5.73 -24.93
C HIS A 34 -5.60 -5.20 -25.44
N GLY A 35 -4.97 -5.91 -26.38
CA GLY A 35 -3.68 -5.56 -26.97
C GLY A 35 -3.76 -5.04 -28.41
N GLY A 36 -4.93 -5.03 -29.06
CA GLY A 36 -5.08 -4.66 -30.47
C GLY A 36 -4.48 -3.29 -30.81
N ASP A 37 -4.69 -2.29 -29.95
CA ASP A 37 -4.13 -0.95 -30.16
C ASP A 37 -2.60 -0.93 -30.13
N CYS A 38 -1.95 -1.92 -29.50
CA CYS A 38 -0.48 -2.00 -29.42
C CYS A 38 0.16 -2.34 -30.77
N ASP A 39 -0.54 -3.10 -31.62
CA ASP A 39 -0.01 -3.53 -32.92
C ASP A 39 0.10 -2.36 -33.89
N ASP A 40 -0.87 -1.45 -33.85
CA ASP A 40 -0.91 -0.25 -34.70
C ASP A 40 -0.23 0.97 -34.08
N SER A 41 0.10 0.93 -32.78
CA SER A 41 0.79 2.01 -32.07
C SER A 41 2.21 1.63 -31.66
N ALA A 42 2.37 1.07 -30.46
CA ALA A 42 3.64 0.89 -29.80
C ALA A 42 4.59 -0.02 -30.58
N PHE A 43 4.05 -1.06 -31.22
CA PHE A 43 4.81 -2.00 -32.03
C PHE A 43 4.87 -1.61 -33.51
N ALA A 44 4.02 -0.71 -34.01
CA ALA A 44 4.12 -0.28 -35.40
C ALA A 44 5.38 0.56 -35.67
N LYS A 45 5.75 1.44 -34.72
CA LYS A 45 6.88 2.38 -34.83
C LYS A 45 7.66 2.47 -33.51
N PRO A 46 8.29 1.38 -33.06
CA PRO A 46 8.85 1.27 -31.72
C PRO A 46 9.93 2.32 -31.40
N GLU A 47 10.61 2.86 -32.40
CA GLU A 47 11.63 3.90 -32.23
C GLU A 47 11.02 5.26 -31.88
N ALA A 48 9.84 5.56 -32.42
CA ALA A 48 9.14 6.84 -32.24
C ALA A 48 8.16 6.84 -31.05
N THR A 49 7.74 5.66 -30.59
CA THR A 49 6.78 5.53 -29.47
C THR A 49 7.42 5.92 -28.13
N PRO A 50 6.71 6.65 -27.24
CA PRO A 50 7.14 6.83 -25.85
C PRO A 50 7.35 5.50 -25.09
N LEU A 51 8.36 5.44 -24.19
CA LEU A 51 8.69 4.20 -23.47
C LEU A 51 7.57 3.69 -22.57
N ASP A 52 6.76 4.58 -21.99
CA ASP A 52 5.62 4.21 -21.13
C ASP A 52 4.51 3.51 -21.93
N ALA A 53 4.27 3.93 -23.18
CA ALA A 53 3.33 3.26 -24.07
C ALA A 53 3.84 1.87 -24.47
N ILE A 54 5.15 1.74 -24.75
CA ILE A 54 5.76 0.42 -24.97
C ILE A 54 5.65 -0.44 -23.71
N ALA A 55 5.91 0.11 -22.52
CA ALA A 55 5.82 -0.60 -21.25
C ALA A 55 4.42 -1.18 -21.01
N ARG A 56 3.37 -0.38 -21.24
CA ARG A 56 1.98 -0.85 -21.17
C ARG A 56 1.73 -2.00 -22.15
N CYS A 57 2.15 -1.84 -23.40
CA CYS A 57 1.94 -2.86 -24.43
C CYS A 57 2.73 -4.15 -24.21
N VAL A 58 3.94 -4.08 -23.67
CA VAL A 58 4.73 -5.27 -23.34
C VAL A 58 4.12 -6.03 -22.15
N LYS A 59 3.52 -5.34 -21.17
CA LYS A 59 2.76 -5.98 -20.08
C LYS A 59 1.52 -6.70 -20.61
N LEU A 60 0.77 -6.07 -21.51
CA LEU A 60 -0.37 -6.70 -22.19
C LEU A 60 0.08 -7.89 -23.04
N PHE A 61 1.21 -7.77 -23.73
CA PHE A 61 1.77 -8.85 -24.55
C PHE A 61 2.08 -10.07 -23.68
N GLN A 62 2.72 -9.85 -22.54
CA GLN A 62 2.97 -10.91 -21.55
C GLN A 62 1.68 -11.56 -21.05
N ALA A 63 0.63 -10.78 -20.81
CA ALA A 63 -0.61 -11.32 -20.29
C ALA A 63 -1.38 -12.14 -21.33
N TYR A 64 -1.42 -11.69 -22.59
CA TYR A 64 -2.43 -12.17 -23.54
C TYR A 64 -1.88 -12.68 -24.87
N GLN A 65 -0.68 -12.29 -25.30
CA GLN A 65 -0.21 -12.69 -26.62
C GLN A 65 0.35 -14.11 -26.62
N ASN A 66 0.00 -14.87 -27.67
CA ASN A 66 0.60 -16.17 -27.95
C ASN A 66 1.92 -15.97 -28.73
N PRO A 67 3.09 -16.33 -28.18
CA PRO A 67 4.37 -16.11 -28.86
C PRO A 67 4.50 -16.87 -30.20
N ASP A 68 3.80 -18.00 -30.36
CA ASP A 68 3.87 -18.82 -31.57
C ASP A 68 3.22 -18.15 -32.80
N THR A 69 2.29 -17.21 -32.58
CA THR A 69 1.63 -16.45 -33.65
C THR A 69 2.44 -15.22 -34.08
N VAL A 70 3.44 -14.84 -33.28
CA VAL A 70 4.28 -13.66 -33.51
C VAL A 70 5.42 -14.03 -34.46
N THR A 71 5.19 -13.82 -35.76
CA THR A 71 6.12 -14.21 -36.83
C THR A 71 6.44 -13.07 -37.80
N GLY A 72 7.40 -13.31 -38.70
CA GLY A 72 7.77 -12.39 -39.78
C GLY A 72 8.14 -10.98 -39.32
N ASP A 73 7.75 -9.99 -40.13
CA ASP A 73 8.05 -8.57 -39.88
C ASP A 73 7.43 -8.07 -38.57
N TYR A 74 6.25 -8.57 -38.20
CA TYR A 74 5.59 -8.21 -36.95
C TYR A 74 6.45 -8.62 -35.74
N ARG A 75 6.99 -9.84 -35.73
CA ARG A 75 7.94 -10.29 -34.69
C ARG A 75 9.12 -9.35 -34.57
N GLY A 76 9.70 -8.94 -35.70
CA GLY A 76 10.82 -8.00 -35.72
C GLY A 76 10.50 -6.71 -34.96
N ARG A 77 9.34 -6.10 -35.24
CA ARG A 77 8.94 -4.85 -34.57
C ARG A 77 8.65 -5.02 -33.08
N VAL A 78 7.99 -6.11 -32.68
CA VAL A 78 7.73 -6.43 -31.27
C VAL A 78 9.03 -6.62 -30.49
N VAL A 79 9.98 -7.41 -31.04
CA VAL A 79 11.30 -7.62 -30.45
C VAL A 79 12.06 -6.30 -30.35
N THR A 80 12.02 -5.44 -31.37
CA THR A 80 12.64 -4.11 -31.33
C THR A 80 12.05 -3.24 -30.21
N ALA A 81 10.72 -3.22 -30.06
CA ALA A 81 10.05 -2.48 -29.00
C ALA A 81 10.51 -2.97 -27.60
N MET A 82 10.51 -4.29 -27.39
CA MET A 82 10.92 -4.89 -26.12
C MET A 82 12.40 -4.69 -25.82
N LYS A 83 13.29 -4.79 -26.82
CA LYS A 83 14.73 -4.50 -26.64
C LYS A 83 14.94 -3.03 -26.29
N ARG A 84 14.21 -2.10 -26.92
CA ARG A 84 14.25 -0.68 -26.57
C ARG A 84 13.77 -0.43 -25.14
N LEU A 85 12.68 -1.08 -24.73
CA LEU A 85 12.20 -1.02 -23.35
C LEU A 85 13.19 -1.64 -22.35
N TYR A 86 13.84 -2.74 -22.72
CA TYR A 86 14.88 -3.38 -21.91
C TYR A 86 16.07 -2.45 -21.66
N VAL A 87 16.57 -1.81 -22.73
CA VAL A 87 17.73 -0.92 -22.65
C VAL A 87 17.37 0.36 -21.90
N ALA A 88 16.31 1.05 -22.32
CA ALA A 88 16.04 2.42 -21.89
C ALA A 88 14.94 2.57 -20.81
N GLY A 89 14.21 1.49 -20.51
CA GLY A 89 13.15 1.50 -19.50
C GLY A 89 13.68 1.44 -18.07
N SER A 90 12.76 1.59 -17.11
CA SER A 90 13.04 1.38 -15.69
C SER A 90 13.55 -0.03 -15.41
N GLU A 91 14.12 -0.31 -14.24
CA GLU A 91 14.50 -1.69 -13.89
C GLU A 91 13.33 -2.67 -13.97
N GLN A 92 12.13 -2.23 -13.55
CA GLN A 92 10.94 -3.04 -13.60
C GLN A 92 10.49 -3.30 -15.04
N ASP A 93 10.46 -2.26 -15.87
CA ASP A 93 10.07 -2.43 -17.29
C ASP A 93 11.09 -3.28 -18.04
N ALA A 94 12.38 -3.15 -17.72
CA ALA A 94 13.41 -4.00 -18.28
C ALA A 94 13.27 -5.45 -17.85
N HIS A 95 12.87 -5.71 -16.60
CA HIS A 95 12.59 -7.07 -16.15
C HIS A 95 11.42 -7.68 -16.95
N VAL A 96 10.31 -6.97 -17.09
CA VAL A 96 9.14 -7.43 -17.87
C VAL A 96 9.52 -7.64 -19.34
N ALA A 97 10.26 -6.71 -19.94
CA ALA A 97 10.74 -6.81 -21.31
C ALA A 97 11.65 -8.02 -21.52
N LYS A 98 12.57 -8.29 -20.58
CA LYS A 98 13.44 -9.47 -20.61
C LYS A 98 12.65 -10.78 -20.62
N LEU A 99 11.63 -10.88 -19.76
CA LEU A 99 10.76 -12.06 -19.75
C LEU A 99 10.01 -12.21 -21.08
N ALA A 100 9.60 -11.10 -21.70
CA ALA A 100 8.82 -11.14 -22.94
C ALA A 100 9.69 -11.56 -24.13
N LEU A 101 10.91 -11.05 -24.19
CA LEU A 101 11.95 -11.44 -25.14
C LEU A 101 12.27 -12.93 -25.02
N ALA A 102 12.43 -13.45 -23.80
CA ALA A 102 12.69 -14.87 -23.58
C ALA A 102 11.57 -15.77 -24.13
N ARG A 103 10.29 -15.36 -24.01
CA ARG A 103 9.14 -16.09 -24.61
C ARG A 103 9.17 -16.11 -26.13
N LEU A 104 9.79 -15.11 -26.75
CA LEU A 104 10.03 -15.05 -28.19
C LEU A 104 11.35 -15.71 -28.61
N GLY A 105 12.03 -16.43 -27.70
CA GLY A 105 13.32 -17.07 -27.97
C GLY A 105 14.50 -16.11 -28.11
N GLU A 106 14.34 -14.84 -27.71
CA GLU A 106 15.42 -13.85 -27.73
C GLU A 106 16.26 -13.99 -26.45
N THR A 107 17.40 -14.68 -26.57
CA THR A 107 18.34 -14.92 -25.46
C THR A 107 19.48 -13.90 -25.41
N GLU A 108 19.83 -13.32 -26.55
CA GLU A 108 20.85 -12.28 -26.66
C GLU A 108 20.22 -10.90 -26.46
N LEU A 109 20.49 -10.32 -25.30
CA LEU A 109 19.99 -9.00 -24.94
C LEU A 109 21.08 -7.95 -25.12
N PRO A 110 20.75 -6.78 -25.68
CA PRO A 110 21.69 -5.67 -25.78
C PRO A 110 22.15 -5.23 -24.39
N GLU A 111 23.35 -4.67 -24.28
CA GLU A 111 23.82 -4.09 -23.02
C GLU A 111 22.86 -2.98 -22.58
N ARG A 112 22.46 -3.00 -21.30
CA ARG A 112 21.62 -1.92 -20.77
C ARG A 112 22.47 -0.68 -20.60
N VAL A 113 22.13 0.35 -21.37
CA VAL A 113 22.42 1.71 -20.96
C VAL A 113 21.47 1.98 -19.80
N VAL A 114 21.91 1.70 -18.57
CA VAL A 114 21.12 2.00 -17.37
C VAL A 114 20.73 3.47 -17.50
N ALA A 115 19.46 3.73 -17.81
CA ALA A 115 18.97 5.09 -17.94
C ALA A 115 19.40 5.77 -16.66
N ALA A 116 20.17 6.87 -16.79
CA ALA A 116 20.59 7.65 -15.63
C ALA A 116 19.35 7.79 -14.75
N PRO A 117 19.44 7.40 -13.46
CA PRO A 117 18.28 7.23 -12.60
C PRO A 117 17.36 8.41 -12.85
N LYS A 118 16.14 8.11 -13.34
CA LYS A 118 15.15 9.10 -13.77
C LYS A 118 15.26 10.24 -12.76
N PRO A 119 15.67 11.46 -13.17
CA PRO A 119 16.06 12.50 -12.24
C PRO A 119 14.98 12.53 -11.19
N ALA A 120 15.37 12.19 -9.95
CA ALA A 120 14.43 12.00 -8.86
C ALA A 120 13.47 13.17 -8.98
N GLN A 121 12.16 12.89 -9.16
CA GLN A 121 11.17 13.96 -9.29
C GLN A 121 11.55 14.96 -8.21
N PRO A 122 11.80 16.24 -8.55
CA PRO A 122 12.46 17.17 -7.66
C PRO A 122 11.73 17.07 -6.33
N VAL A 123 12.41 16.45 -5.36
CA VAL A 123 11.80 16.14 -4.06
C VAL A 123 11.36 17.51 -3.58
N ALA A 124 10.04 17.68 -3.41
CA ALA A 124 9.48 18.96 -3.03
C ALA A 124 10.33 19.48 -1.86
N PRO A 125 10.79 20.74 -1.91
CA PRO A 125 11.74 21.24 -0.94
C PRO A 125 11.24 20.90 0.46
N PRO A 126 12.11 20.36 1.34
CA PRO A 126 11.70 19.82 2.61
C PRO A 126 10.88 20.88 3.34
N ARG A 127 9.66 20.52 3.72
CA ARG A 127 8.73 21.44 4.35
C ARG A 127 9.37 21.97 5.65
N LYS A 128 9.10 23.24 5.97
CA LYS A 128 9.48 23.77 7.28
C LYS A 128 8.70 23.02 8.36
N LYS A 129 9.40 22.27 9.22
CA LYS A 129 8.80 21.53 10.33
C LYS A 129 8.38 22.48 11.44
N CYS A 130 7.30 22.15 12.12
CA CYS A 130 6.85 22.81 13.33
C CYS A 130 7.71 22.35 14.51
N ASP A 131 8.76 23.12 14.81
CA ASP A 131 9.59 22.89 15.98
C ASP A 131 9.07 23.70 17.15
N VAL A 132 8.46 23.02 18.12
CA VAL A 132 7.85 23.64 19.30
C VAL A 132 8.31 22.92 20.57
N PRO A 133 8.61 23.66 21.65
CA PRO A 133 9.09 23.04 22.87
C PRO A 133 7.98 22.25 23.57
N THR A 134 8.36 21.15 24.20
CA THR A 134 7.48 20.43 25.14
C THR A 134 7.06 21.38 26.26
N PRO A 135 5.76 21.57 26.49
CA PRO A 135 5.30 22.56 27.45
C PRO A 135 5.54 22.11 28.89
N ASP A 136 6.06 23.01 29.71
CA ASP A 136 6.16 22.76 31.16
C ASP A 136 4.78 22.84 31.85
N LYS A 137 4.75 22.48 33.14
CA LYS A 137 3.52 22.46 33.94
C LYS A 137 2.85 23.84 34.06
N ALA A 138 3.62 24.93 34.09
CA ALA A 138 3.09 26.28 34.21
C ALA A 138 2.45 26.74 32.88
N ALA A 139 3.13 26.48 31.77
CA ALA A 139 2.63 26.65 30.41
C ALA A 139 1.32 25.88 30.20
N LEU A 140 1.28 24.60 30.56
CA LEU A 140 0.08 23.76 30.50
C LEU A 140 -1.07 24.31 31.36
N LYS A 141 -0.78 24.80 32.57
CA LYS A 141 -1.81 25.41 33.43
C LYS A 141 -2.43 26.66 32.77
N LYS A 142 -1.59 27.54 32.21
CA LYS A 142 -2.03 28.74 31.48
C LYS A 142 -2.84 28.36 30.24
N ALA A 143 -2.34 27.43 29.44
CA ALA A 143 -3.00 26.95 28.24
C ALA A 143 -4.34 26.30 28.54
N ASN A 144 -4.44 25.49 29.59
CA ASN A 144 -5.69 24.86 30.01
C ASN A 144 -6.75 25.88 30.46
N ALA A 145 -6.33 26.99 31.09
CA ALA A 145 -7.24 28.07 31.44
C ALA A 145 -7.84 28.76 30.20
N ALA A 146 -7.01 29.02 29.18
CA ALA A 146 -7.46 29.55 27.90
C ALA A 146 -8.37 28.55 27.15
N PHE A 147 -7.97 27.27 27.10
CA PHE A 147 -8.75 26.18 26.51
C PHE A 147 -10.15 26.07 27.12
N LYS A 148 -10.29 26.12 28.45
CA LYS A 148 -11.61 26.07 29.11
C LYS A 148 -12.53 27.23 28.67
N LYS A 149 -11.97 28.43 28.46
CA LYS A 149 -12.71 29.57 27.93
C LYS A 149 -13.11 29.35 26.47
N GLY A 150 -12.21 28.83 25.64
CA GLY A 150 -12.49 28.49 24.25
C GLY A 150 -13.59 27.44 24.12
N TYR A 151 -13.54 26.39 24.94
CA TYR A 151 -14.58 25.36 24.99
C TYR A 151 -15.93 25.91 25.45
N ALA A 152 -15.94 26.82 26.43
CA ALA A 152 -17.17 27.49 26.86
C ALA A 152 -17.78 28.39 25.76
N ALA A 153 -16.95 29.02 24.93
CA ALA A 153 -17.39 29.79 23.76
C ALA A 153 -17.91 28.88 22.63
N TYR A 154 -17.22 27.77 22.35
CA TYR A 154 -17.63 26.74 21.39
C TYR A 154 -19.03 26.20 21.72
N LYS A 155 -19.28 25.82 22.99
CA LYS A 155 -20.59 25.33 23.43
C LYS A 155 -21.72 26.35 23.28
N LYS A 156 -21.40 27.63 23.07
CA LYS A 156 -22.35 28.72 22.82
C LYS A 156 -22.46 29.08 21.33
N GLY A 157 -21.83 28.31 20.43
CA GLY A 157 -21.77 28.58 18.99
C GLY A 157 -20.92 29.80 18.61
N LYS A 158 -20.08 30.30 19.52
CA LYS A 158 -19.23 31.48 19.27
C LYS A 158 -17.87 31.04 18.73
N TYR A 159 -17.82 30.61 17.48
CA TYR A 159 -16.64 29.97 16.89
C TYR A 159 -15.42 30.88 16.82
N ASP A 160 -15.55 32.14 16.41
CA ASP A 160 -14.42 33.08 16.37
C ASP A 160 -13.81 33.34 17.76
N GLN A 161 -14.68 33.52 18.77
CA GLN A 161 -14.23 33.67 20.16
C GLN A 161 -13.63 32.38 20.71
N SER A 162 -14.10 31.22 20.24
CA SER A 162 -13.51 29.94 20.61
C SER A 162 -12.10 29.80 20.02
N LEU A 163 -11.95 30.11 18.74
CA LEU A 163 -10.67 30.10 18.03
C LEU A 163 -9.66 31.02 18.71
N GLU A 164 -10.01 32.27 19.01
CA GLU A 164 -9.13 33.21 19.73
C GLU A 164 -8.59 32.58 21.03
N ARG A 165 -9.47 31.94 21.81
CA ARG A 165 -9.09 31.33 23.09
C ARG A 165 -8.30 30.03 22.94
N TYR A 166 -8.51 29.28 21.86
CA TYR A 166 -7.64 28.13 21.55
C TYR A 166 -6.28 28.59 21.05
N LEU A 167 -6.19 29.69 20.30
CA LEU A 167 -4.92 30.31 19.92
C LEU A 167 -4.17 30.86 21.14
N ASP A 168 -4.86 31.45 22.12
CA ASP A 168 -4.27 31.80 23.42
C ASP A 168 -3.65 30.57 24.11
N ALA A 169 -4.32 29.41 24.00
CA ALA A 169 -3.82 28.16 24.57
C ALA A 169 -2.58 27.64 23.82
N VAL A 170 -2.59 27.69 22.48
CA VAL A 170 -1.43 27.35 21.64
C VAL A 170 -0.26 28.30 21.91
N ALA A 171 -0.50 29.60 22.07
CA ALA A 171 0.54 30.57 22.38
C ALA A 171 1.16 30.31 23.77
N ALA A 172 0.34 29.91 24.75
CA ALA A 172 0.81 29.59 26.09
C ALA A 172 1.59 28.26 26.16
N ALA A 173 1.23 27.28 25.32
CA ALA A 173 1.87 25.96 25.27
C ALA A 173 1.91 25.45 23.81
N PRO A 174 2.90 25.87 22.99
CA PRO A 174 2.92 25.60 21.55
C PRO A 174 3.01 24.11 21.18
N GLY A 175 3.65 23.31 22.02
CA GLY A 175 3.72 21.85 21.91
C GLY A 175 2.58 21.10 22.60
N TRP A 176 1.50 21.76 23.04
CA TRP A 176 0.37 21.07 23.67
C TRP A 176 -0.66 20.60 22.61
N PRO A 177 -0.82 19.28 22.39
CA PRO A 177 -1.60 18.78 21.25
C PRO A 177 -3.07 19.19 21.29
N LYS A 178 -3.67 19.22 22.49
CA LYS A 178 -5.09 19.53 22.68
C LYS A 178 -5.46 20.94 22.24
N GLY A 179 -4.67 21.95 22.61
CA GLY A 179 -4.95 23.34 22.21
C GLY A 179 -4.90 23.51 20.70
N ARG A 180 -3.87 22.91 20.08
CA ARG A 180 -3.63 22.97 18.64
C ARG A 180 -4.68 22.23 17.82
N TYR A 181 -5.07 21.04 18.25
CA TYR A 181 -6.16 20.28 17.61
C TYR A 181 -7.48 21.05 17.63
N ASN A 182 -7.83 21.66 18.75
CA ASN A 182 -9.09 22.41 18.86
C ASN A 182 -9.05 23.72 18.04
N ALA A 183 -7.88 24.36 17.92
CA ALA A 183 -7.72 25.46 16.96
C ALA A 183 -7.91 24.98 15.52
N ALA A 184 -7.34 23.82 15.15
CA ALA A 184 -7.51 23.22 13.83
C ALA A 184 -8.98 22.93 13.50
N ALA A 185 -9.73 22.38 14.46
CA ALA A 185 -11.17 22.15 14.33
C ALA A 185 -11.94 23.47 14.09
N MET A 186 -11.64 24.52 14.86
CA MET A 186 -12.29 25.83 14.65
C MET A 186 -11.97 26.43 13.28
N TYR A 187 -10.71 26.34 12.82
CA TYR A 187 -10.35 26.76 11.46
C TYR A 187 -11.16 26.02 10.39
N ALA A 188 -11.31 24.70 10.51
CA ALA A 188 -12.10 23.91 9.56
C ALA A 188 -13.59 24.31 9.56
N MET A 189 -14.16 24.55 10.74
CA MET A 189 -15.56 24.98 10.90
C MET A 189 -15.82 26.40 10.37
N THR A 190 -14.82 27.29 10.43
CA THR A 190 -14.93 28.66 9.89
C THR A 190 -14.45 28.78 8.43
N GLY A 191 -14.11 27.66 7.79
CA GLY A 191 -13.76 27.60 6.37
C GLY A 191 -12.30 27.88 6.03
N ASP A 192 -11.41 28.03 7.02
CA ASP A 192 -9.97 28.18 6.82
C ASP A 192 -9.27 26.80 6.78
N ALA A 193 -9.49 26.08 5.68
CA ALA A 193 -8.90 24.75 5.47
C ALA A 193 -7.37 24.75 5.57
N LYS A 194 -6.72 25.81 5.09
CA LYS A 194 -5.27 25.94 5.09
C LYS A 194 -4.72 25.98 6.52
N SER A 195 -5.25 26.87 7.37
CA SER A 195 -4.81 26.97 8.76
C SER A 195 -5.15 25.72 9.59
N ALA A 196 -6.26 25.05 9.26
CA ALA A 196 -6.63 23.77 9.86
C ALA A 196 -5.57 22.70 9.55
N VAL A 197 -5.22 22.52 8.29
CA VAL A 197 -4.18 21.57 7.84
C VAL A 197 -2.82 21.92 8.42
N GLU A 198 -2.41 23.19 8.43
CA GLU A 198 -1.14 23.61 9.04
C GLU A 198 -1.07 23.28 10.53
N SER A 199 -2.20 23.45 11.25
CA SER A 199 -2.29 23.09 12.66
C SER A 199 -2.18 21.58 12.89
N LEU A 200 -2.84 20.76 12.07
CA LEU A 200 -2.71 19.29 12.11
C LEU A 200 -1.31 18.83 11.70
N ARG A 201 -0.70 19.46 10.70
CA ARG A 201 0.66 19.15 10.25
C ARG A 201 1.69 19.43 11.34
N CYS A 202 1.46 20.45 12.17
CA CYS A 202 2.29 20.65 13.35
C CYS A 202 2.09 19.55 14.43
N LEU A 203 0.88 18.98 14.60
CA LEU A 203 0.71 17.79 15.44
C LEU A 203 1.52 16.60 14.89
N GLN A 204 1.53 16.45 13.57
CA GLN A 204 2.34 15.44 12.88
C GLN A 204 3.83 15.61 13.18
N ASP A 205 4.33 16.86 13.18
CA ASP A 205 5.72 17.19 13.51
C ASP A 205 6.08 16.93 14.97
N ILE A 206 5.16 17.21 15.91
CA ILE A 206 5.36 16.88 17.33
C ILE A 206 5.47 15.36 17.50
N GLY A 207 4.60 14.60 16.82
CA GLY A 207 4.74 13.16 16.64
C GLY A 207 4.62 12.31 17.92
N ASP A 208 4.24 12.90 19.05
CA ASP A 208 3.96 12.17 20.29
C ASP A 208 2.61 11.43 20.23
N ASP A 209 2.42 10.43 21.10
CA ASP A 209 1.22 9.60 21.07
C ASP A 209 -0.07 10.44 21.13
N ALA A 210 -0.10 11.48 21.95
CA ALA A 210 -1.26 12.36 22.06
C ALA A 210 -1.56 13.10 20.75
N SER A 211 -0.54 13.59 20.04
CA SER A 211 -0.67 14.25 18.74
C SER A 211 -1.17 13.28 17.68
N ILE A 212 -0.62 12.05 17.65
CA ILE A 212 -1.03 11.00 16.72
C ILE A 212 -2.50 10.59 16.96
N GLU A 213 -2.92 10.45 18.21
CA GLU A 213 -4.32 10.18 18.56
C GLU A 213 -5.25 11.30 18.08
N TYR A 214 -4.84 12.58 18.18
CA TYR A 214 -5.63 13.68 17.61
C TYR A 214 -5.69 13.65 16.08
N LEU A 215 -4.62 13.25 15.38
CA LEU A 215 -4.65 13.06 13.92
C LEU A 215 -5.64 11.97 13.52
N LYS A 216 -5.67 10.84 14.24
CA LYS A 216 -6.64 9.77 14.02
C LYS A 216 -8.06 10.24 14.33
N LYS A 217 -8.25 10.96 15.43
CA LYS A 217 -9.55 11.54 15.79
C LYS A 217 -10.10 12.48 14.71
N ALA A 218 -9.23 13.27 14.06
CA ALA A 218 -9.64 14.18 12.98
C ALA A 218 -10.34 13.46 11.80
N ARG A 219 -10.03 12.18 11.55
CA ARG A 219 -10.61 11.38 10.47
C ARG A 219 -12.13 11.26 10.56
N THR A 220 -12.67 11.20 11.78
CA THR A 220 -14.10 10.98 12.04
C THR A 220 -14.78 12.19 12.69
N ASP A 221 -14.03 13.12 13.27
CA ASP A 221 -14.58 14.31 13.93
C ASP A 221 -15.31 15.23 12.92
N THR A 222 -16.58 15.49 13.19
CA THR A 222 -17.49 16.25 12.33
C THR A 222 -17.06 17.70 12.12
N ASP A 223 -16.25 18.25 13.02
CA ASP A 223 -15.72 19.62 12.89
C ASP A 223 -14.83 19.76 11.64
N PHE A 224 -14.28 18.65 11.11
CA PHE A 224 -13.47 18.62 9.89
C PHE A 224 -14.25 18.21 8.63
N ALA A 225 -15.57 17.98 8.72
CA ALA A 225 -16.35 17.42 7.60
C ALA A 225 -16.23 18.22 6.29
N SER A 226 -16.13 19.54 6.38
CA SER A 226 -16.01 20.45 5.22
C SER A 226 -14.72 20.28 4.41
N ILE A 227 -13.64 19.84 5.06
CA ILE A 227 -12.30 19.70 4.43
C ILE A 227 -11.88 18.25 4.23
N ARG A 228 -12.56 17.32 4.91
CA ARG A 228 -12.18 15.91 4.99
C ARG A 228 -12.04 15.23 3.63
N SER A 229 -13.00 15.44 2.74
CA SER A 229 -13.00 14.83 1.39
C SER A 229 -12.35 15.71 0.32
N THR A 230 -12.27 17.02 0.54
CA THR A 230 -11.88 18.03 -0.45
C THR A 230 -10.41 18.45 -0.36
N SER A 231 -9.75 18.31 0.79
CA SER A 231 -8.33 18.61 0.95
C SER A 231 -7.48 17.35 0.89
N ALA A 232 -6.61 17.28 -0.14
CA ALA A 232 -5.61 16.22 -0.26
C ALA A 232 -4.59 16.28 0.90
N GLU A 233 -4.22 17.48 1.34
CA GLU A 233 -3.29 17.68 2.45
C GLU A 233 -3.86 17.21 3.78
N PHE A 234 -5.17 17.38 3.99
CA PHE A 234 -5.86 16.82 5.15
C PHE A 234 -5.76 15.28 5.16
N LYS A 235 -6.02 14.64 4.02
CA LYS A 235 -5.90 13.18 3.84
C LYS A 235 -4.47 12.70 4.11
N GLU A 236 -3.48 13.39 3.56
CA GLU A 236 -2.07 13.07 3.73
C GLU A 236 -1.63 13.14 5.22
N VAL A 237 -1.99 14.24 5.90
CA VAL A 237 -1.59 14.52 7.29
C VAL A 237 -2.29 13.57 8.26
N THR A 238 -3.59 13.35 8.10
CA THR A 238 -4.38 12.53 9.04
C THR A 238 -4.35 11.04 8.70
N GLY A 239 -4.07 10.69 7.44
CA GLY A 239 -4.29 9.34 6.90
C GLY A 239 -5.75 9.04 6.57
N TYR A 240 -6.65 10.04 6.55
CA TYR A 240 -8.04 9.80 6.14
C TYR A 240 -8.14 9.27 4.70
N ALA A 241 -9.07 8.35 4.46
CA ALA A 241 -9.45 7.87 3.14
C ALA A 241 -10.90 7.38 3.16
N LYS A 242 -11.65 7.63 2.09
CA LYS A 242 -12.89 6.90 1.79
C LYS A 242 -12.56 5.59 1.11
N ILE A 243 -12.94 4.47 1.70
CA ILE A 243 -12.57 3.13 1.23
C ILE A 243 -13.80 2.37 0.77
N LYS A 244 -13.77 1.85 -0.46
CA LYS A 244 -14.72 0.86 -0.96
C LYS A 244 -14.09 -0.52 -0.98
N LEU A 245 -14.80 -1.53 -0.51
CA LEU A 245 -14.37 -2.93 -0.50
C LEU A 245 -15.35 -3.79 -1.32
N GLY A 246 -14.86 -4.32 -2.42
CA GLY A 246 -15.58 -5.21 -3.31
C GLY A 246 -15.27 -6.67 -3.02
N ASN A 247 -16.27 -7.51 -2.83
CA ASN A 247 -16.15 -8.96 -2.78
C ASN A 247 -16.14 -9.55 -4.19
N GLY A 248 -15.04 -10.19 -4.59
CA GLY A 248 -14.92 -10.89 -5.88
C GLY A 248 -15.22 -12.37 -5.83
N LEU A 249 -15.52 -12.94 -4.66
CA LEU A 249 -15.68 -14.39 -4.52
C LEU A 249 -17.09 -14.80 -4.08
N GLY A 250 -18.02 -13.85 -3.91
CA GLY A 250 -19.36 -14.11 -3.39
C GLY A 250 -19.28 -14.75 -2.00
N GLU A 251 -20.08 -15.78 -1.77
CA GLU A 251 -20.14 -16.52 -0.49
C GLU A 251 -18.74 -17.00 -0.02
N LEU A 252 -17.83 -17.35 -0.93
CA LEU A 252 -16.48 -17.81 -0.57
C LEU A 252 -15.54 -16.68 -0.11
N GLY A 253 -15.92 -15.43 -0.33
CA GLY A 253 -15.16 -14.25 0.04
C GLY A 253 -15.63 -13.55 1.31
N GLU A 254 -16.83 -13.87 1.81
CA GLU A 254 -17.48 -13.15 2.91
C GLU A 254 -16.58 -13.07 4.16
N ASP A 255 -16.10 -14.21 4.66
CA ASP A 255 -15.17 -14.26 5.80
C ASP A 255 -13.95 -13.34 5.62
N ASN A 256 -13.40 -13.27 4.40
CA ASN A 256 -12.23 -12.43 4.13
C ASN A 256 -12.59 -10.95 4.13
N VAL A 257 -13.72 -10.59 3.52
CA VAL A 257 -14.21 -9.21 3.44
C VAL A 257 -14.53 -8.68 4.83
N ASP A 258 -15.21 -9.48 5.65
CA ASP A 258 -15.52 -9.16 7.06
C ASP A 258 -14.23 -8.98 7.88
N ASN A 259 -13.26 -9.88 7.71
CA ASN A 259 -11.98 -9.77 8.40
C ASN A 259 -11.16 -8.55 7.95
N ILE A 260 -11.23 -8.17 6.66
CA ILE A 260 -10.61 -6.94 6.16
C ILE A 260 -11.30 -5.72 6.78
N GLU A 261 -12.62 -5.65 6.74
CA GLU A 261 -13.39 -4.54 7.31
C GLU A 261 -13.06 -4.35 8.80
N ALA A 262 -13.21 -5.41 9.60
CA ALA A 262 -12.97 -5.36 11.04
C ALA A 262 -11.51 -4.99 11.38
N SER A 263 -10.55 -5.45 10.57
CA SER A 263 -9.14 -5.08 10.73
C SER A 263 -8.90 -3.60 10.44
N MET A 264 -9.48 -3.09 9.35
CA MET A 264 -9.32 -1.69 8.96
C MET A 264 -10.04 -0.74 9.94
N GLU A 265 -11.21 -1.13 10.46
CA GLU A 265 -11.91 -0.39 11.52
C GLU A 265 -11.06 -0.28 12.79
N LYS A 266 -10.43 -1.38 13.23
CA LYS A 266 -9.50 -1.39 14.38
C LYS A 266 -8.25 -0.51 14.18
N LEU A 267 -7.89 -0.22 12.94
CA LEU A 267 -6.82 0.72 12.57
C LEU A 267 -7.32 2.15 12.36
N GLY A 268 -8.62 2.42 12.49
CA GLY A 268 -9.22 3.73 12.29
C GLY A 268 -9.38 4.13 10.83
N TYR A 269 -9.65 3.14 9.97
CA TYR A 269 -9.98 3.30 8.54
C TYR A 269 -11.31 2.58 8.24
N PRO A 270 -12.45 3.15 8.65
CA PRO A 270 -13.73 2.51 8.40
C PRO A 270 -13.98 2.33 6.89
N ILE A 271 -14.45 1.16 6.50
CA ILE A 271 -14.90 0.90 5.13
C ILE A 271 -16.22 1.65 4.91
N THR A 272 -16.29 2.45 3.85
CA THR A 272 -17.44 3.31 3.55
C THR A 272 -18.54 2.57 2.79
N GLU A 273 -18.14 1.64 1.92
CA GLU A 273 -19.07 0.85 1.12
C GLU A 273 -18.50 -0.57 0.93
N ILE A 274 -19.32 -1.58 1.17
CA ILE A 274 -19.06 -2.98 0.81
C ILE A 274 -20.01 -3.37 -0.31
N THR A 275 -19.48 -4.02 -1.35
CA THR A 275 -20.28 -4.46 -2.51
C THR A 275 -19.85 -5.82 -3.01
N GLU A 276 -20.77 -6.56 -3.63
CA GLU A 276 -20.41 -7.67 -4.51
C GLU A 276 -19.90 -7.12 -5.85
N THR A 277 -18.80 -7.68 -6.34
CA THR A 277 -18.29 -7.34 -7.67
C THR A 277 -18.95 -8.25 -8.71
N GLY A 278 -19.34 -7.69 -9.86
CA GLY A 278 -20.03 -8.46 -10.90
C GLY A 278 -19.14 -9.47 -11.64
N LYS A 279 -17.84 -9.52 -11.34
CA LYS A 279 -16.87 -10.43 -11.96
C LYS A 279 -15.86 -10.90 -10.91
N PRO A 280 -15.57 -12.20 -10.84
CA PRO A 280 -14.58 -12.70 -9.92
C PRO A 280 -13.17 -12.26 -10.31
N TYR A 281 -12.37 -11.96 -9.28
CA TYR A 281 -10.96 -11.62 -9.42
C TYR A 281 -10.11 -12.79 -8.95
N ALA A 282 -9.06 -13.14 -9.71
CA ALA A 282 -8.14 -14.23 -9.36
C ALA A 282 -7.11 -13.83 -8.29
N GLU A 283 -7.02 -12.54 -7.97
CA GLU A 283 -6.10 -11.94 -7.00
C GLU A 283 -6.67 -10.58 -6.53
N PRO A 284 -6.24 -10.03 -5.39
CA PRO A 284 -6.76 -8.75 -4.92
C PRO A 284 -6.19 -7.57 -5.72
N HIS A 285 -7.02 -6.56 -5.95
CA HIS A 285 -6.63 -5.30 -6.56
C HIS A 285 -6.92 -4.13 -5.63
N ILE A 286 -5.98 -3.19 -5.51
CA ILE A 286 -6.16 -1.95 -4.77
C ILE A 286 -5.89 -0.76 -5.70
N TRP A 287 -6.90 0.06 -5.92
CA TRP A 287 -6.76 1.37 -6.56
C TRP A 287 -6.73 2.45 -5.48
N TYR A 288 -5.81 3.41 -5.56
CA TYR A 288 -5.68 4.46 -4.55
C TYR A 288 -5.28 5.81 -5.13
N LYS A 289 -5.78 6.90 -4.51
CA LYS A 289 -5.26 8.26 -4.76
C LYS A 289 -3.92 8.46 -4.04
N PRO A 290 -2.96 9.21 -4.61
CA PRO A 290 -1.63 9.41 -4.02
C PRO A 290 -1.64 9.88 -2.56
N GLU A 291 -2.54 10.80 -2.21
CA GLU A 291 -2.68 11.32 -0.84
C GLU A 291 -3.21 10.30 0.18
N CYS A 292 -3.80 9.19 -0.28
CA CYS A 292 -4.36 8.11 0.54
C CYS A 292 -3.52 6.83 0.50
N MET A 293 -2.29 6.90 -0.03
CA MET A 293 -1.39 5.76 -0.18
C MET A 293 -1.10 5.03 1.15
N ARG A 294 -1.16 5.72 2.29
CA ARG A 294 -1.01 5.10 3.62
C ARG A 294 -2.15 4.12 3.93
N ALA A 295 -3.40 4.43 3.57
CA ALA A 295 -4.52 3.52 3.76
C ALA A 295 -4.37 2.27 2.87
N ALA A 296 -3.96 2.47 1.61
CA ALA A 296 -3.65 1.38 0.69
C ALA A 296 -2.53 0.46 1.22
N TYR A 297 -1.48 1.03 1.81
CA TYR A 297 -0.41 0.27 2.46
C TYR A 297 -0.94 -0.67 3.56
N PHE A 298 -1.80 -0.18 4.45
CA PHE A 298 -2.36 -1.00 5.52
C PHE A 298 -3.31 -2.07 4.99
N LEU A 299 -4.09 -1.80 3.94
CA LEU A 299 -4.89 -2.83 3.27
C LEU A 299 -4.02 -3.98 2.74
N ILE A 300 -2.89 -3.69 2.09
CA ILE A 300 -1.94 -4.73 1.64
C ILE A 300 -1.45 -5.57 2.82
N LYS A 301 -1.13 -4.93 3.96
CA LYS A 301 -0.65 -5.63 5.16
C LYS A 301 -1.73 -6.47 5.85
N VAL A 302 -2.96 -5.97 5.88
CA VAL A 302 -4.12 -6.68 6.43
C VAL A 302 -4.39 -7.92 5.59
N MET A 303 -4.58 -7.74 4.28
CA MET A 303 -4.85 -8.83 3.32
C MET A 303 -3.72 -9.85 3.27
N ASN A 304 -2.46 -9.39 3.32
CA ASN A 304 -1.26 -10.23 3.28
C ASN A 304 -1.28 -11.25 2.12
N HIS A 305 -1.89 -10.87 0.99
CA HIS A 305 -2.01 -11.72 -0.19
C HIS A 305 -0.81 -11.47 -1.13
N PRO A 306 -0.04 -12.50 -1.50
CA PRO A 306 1.22 -12.34 -2.23
C PRO A 306 1.05 -11.72 -3.62
N ASP A 307 -0.08 -11.98 -4.27
CA ASP A 307 -0.37 -11.52 -5.63
C ASP A 307 -1.23 -10.24 -5.65
N THR A 308 -1.29 -9.50 -4.54
CA THR A 308 -2.04 -8.23 -4.49
C THR A 308 -1.47 -7.26 -5.53
N ARG A 309 -2.32 -6.75 -6.42
CA ARG A 309 -1.94 -5.68 -7.36
C ARG A 309 -2.37 -4.32 -6.82
N THR A 310 -1.59 -3.29 -7.13
CA THR A 310 -1.97 -1.91 -6.83
C THR A 310 -1.95 -1.06 -8.08
N HIS A 311 -2.77 -0.02 -8.06
CA HIS A 311 -2.98 0.89 -9.17
C HIS A 311 -3.20 2.29 -8.62
N ARG A 312 -2.62 3.30 -9.26
CA ARG A 312 -2.95 4.70 -8.92
C ARG A 312 -4.31 5.04 -9.55
N ILE A 313 -5.13 5.79 -8.83
CA ILE A 313 -6.34 6.41 -9.38
C ILE A 313 -5.89 7.69 -10.08
N ASP A 314 -5.91 7.67 -11.41
CA ASP A 314 -5.61 8.80 -12.30
C ASP A 314 -6.82 9.23 -13.13
N TRP A 315 -7.98 8.60 -12.90
CA TRP A 315 -9.27 8.99 -13.47
C TRP A 315 -10.10 9.80 -12.47
N ASP A 316 -11.12 10.50 -12.98
CA ASP A 316 -12.02 11.28 -12.16
C ASP A 316 -12.91 10.36 -11.30
N ASN A 317 -12.76 10.46 -9.98
CA ASN A 317 -13.47 9.66 -8.99
C ASN A 317 -13.58 10.45 -7.69
N GLU A 318 -14.74 11.02 -7.43
CA GLU A 318 -15.02 11.80 -6.23
C GLU A 318 -15.52 10.94 -5.06
N ASP A 319 -16.01 9.74 -5.34
CA ASP A 319 -16.70 8.90 -4.36
C ASP A 319 -15.71 8.21 -3.41
N TYR A 320 -14.61 7.69 -3.98
CA TYR A 320 -13.65 6.86 -3.25
C TYR A 320 -12.21 7.34 -3.41
N ASP A 321 -11.45 7.23 -2.33
CA ASP A 321 -10.01 7.52 -2.34
C ASP A 321 -9.20 6.23 -2.43
N VAL A 322 -9.76 5.12 -1.96
CA VAL A 322 -9.22 3.77 -2.11
C VAL A 322 -10.34 2.81 -2.48
N ILE A 323 -10.12 1.98 -3.50
CA ILE A 323 -11.03 0.94 -3.93
C ILE A 323 -10.27 -0.38 -3.83
N VAL A 324 -10.88 -1.37 -3.19
CA VAL A 324 -10.34 -2.73 -3.08
C VAL A 324 -11.29 -3.66 -3.79
N ALA A 325 -10.77 -4.53 -4.65
CA ALA A 325 -11.48 -5.72 -5.11
C ALA A 325 -10.77 -6.93 -4.52
N TRP A 326 -11.40 -7.58 -3.54
CA TRP A 326 -10.93 -8.83 -2.98
C TRP A 326 -11.14 -9.96 -3.99
N GLY A 327 -10.11 -10.76 -4.20
CA GLY A 327 -10.13 -11.87 -5.14
C GLY A 327 -9.03 -12.86 -4.81
N ASP A 328 -9.22 -14.10 -5.21
CA ASP A 328 -8.23 -15.16 -5.10
C ASP A 328 -8.57 -16.27 -6.09
N THR A 329 -7.60 -17.11 -6.39
CA THR A 329 -7.81 -18.26 -7.26
C THR A 329 -8.48 -19.37 -6.46
N VAL A 330 -9.70 -19.75 -6.87
CA VAL A 330 -10.49 -20.79 -6.21
C VAL A 330 -10.71 -21.95 -7.18
N GLU A 331 -10.24 -23.14 -6.81
CA GLU A 331 -10.61 -24.36 -7.53
C GLU A 331 -12.04 -24.79 -7.17
N LYS A 332 -12.76 -25.36 -8.12
CA LYS A 332 -14.16 -25.78 -7.91
C LYS A 332 -14.30 -26.67 -6.68
N GLY A 333 -15.13 -26.25 -5.72
CA GLY A 333 -15.40 -26.97 -4.48
C GLY A 333 -14.29 -26.88 -3.43
N LYS A 334 -13.32 -25.98 -3.60
CA LYS A 334 -12.28 -25.69 -2.60
C LYS A 334 -12.47 -24.28 -2.04
N GLU A 335 -11.86 -24.07 -0.88
CA GLU A 335 -11.72 -22.76 -0.24
C GLU A 335 -10.75 -21.85 -1.01
N PRO A 336 -10.82 -20.52 -0.81
CA PRO A 336 -9.77 -19.61 -1.26
C PRO A 336 -8.40 -20.05 -0.75
N ARG A 337 -7.38 -19.86 -1.58
CA ARG A 337 -5.99 -20.21 -1.25
C ARG A 337 -5.49 -19.40 -0.05
N MET A 338 -5.93 -18.15 0.07
CA MET A 338 -5.54 -17.22 1.11
C MET A 338 -6.74 -16.85 1.97
N ARG A 339 -6.56 -16.92 3.29
CA ARG A 339 -7.50 -16.40 4.28
C ARG A 339 -6.90 -15.19 4.98
N VAL A 340 -7.65 -14.10 5.03
CA VAL A 340 -7.39 -12.96 5.89
C VAL A 340 -7.71 -13.40 7.31
N GLN A 341 -6.74 -13.23 8.21
CA GLN A 341 -6.90 -13.61 9.61
C GLN A 341 -7.95 -12.73 10.29
N ASP A 342 -8.80 -13.34 11.12
CA ASP A 342 -9.68 -12.60 12.01
C ASP A 342 -8.83 -11.70 12.92
N PRO A 343 -9.10 -10.38 12.98
CA PRO A 343 -8.34 -9.48 13.83
C PRO A 343 -8.49 -9.75 15.33
N ALA A 344 -9.44 -10.58 15.79
CA ALA A 344 -9.49 -11.09 17.16
C ALA A 344 -8.40 -12.13 17.40
N ASP A 345 -8.16 -13.03 16.45
CA ASP A 345 -7.10 -14.03 16.51
C ASP A 345 -5.71 -13.46 16.18
N ALA A 346 -5.68 -12.29 15.54
CA ALA A 346 -4.46 -11.60 15.11
C ALA A 346 -4.13 -10.36 15.95
N GLU A 347 -4.50 -10.31 17.24
CA GLU A 347 -4.31 -9.13 18.12
C GLU A 347 -2.88 -8.56 18.08
N LYS A 348 -1.87 -9.43 18.18
CA LYS A 348 -0.46 -9.02 18.07
C LYS A 348 -0.14 -8.37 16.73
N LYS A 349 -0.64 -8.93 15.62
CA LYS A 349 -0.46 -8.34 14.28
C LYS A 349 -1.11 -6.96 14.21
N MET A 350 -2.30 -6.80 14.80
CA MET A 350 -3.01 -5.51 14.82
C MET A 350 -2.27 -4.46 15.65
N ASP A 351 -1.70 -4.84 16.79
CA ASP A 351 -0.86 -3.94 17.59
C ASP A 351 0.44 -3.56 16.87
N ASP A 352 1.07 -4.50 16.17
CA ASP A 352 2.24 -4.25 15.33
C ASP A 352 1.90 -3.23 14.23
N LEU A 353 0.77 -3.42 13.54
CA LEU A 353 0.29 -2.50 12.50
C LEU A 353 -0.07 -1.12 13.07
N ARG A 354 -0.68 -1.04 14.26
CA ARG A 354 -1.00 0.24 14.91
C ARG A 354 0.27 1.00 15.28
N ARG A 355 1.30 0.33 15.81
CA ARG A 355 2.59 0.97 16.10
C ARG A 355 3.28 1.42 14.83
N GLU A 356 3.22 0.61 13.77
CA GLU A 356 3.72 0.99 12.45
C GLU A 356 2.99 2.22 11.90
N GLU A 357 1.66 2.28 12.02
CA GLU A 357 0.86 3.43 11.61
C GLU A 357 1.27 4.70 12.36
N ASN A 358 1.42 4.63 13.68
CA ASN A 358 1.84 5.76 14.49
C ASN A 358 3.22 6.27 14.06
N ALA A 359 4.16 5.36 13.77
CA ALA A 359 5.47 5.72 13.26
C ALA A 359 5.40 6.39 11.88
N LEU A 360 4.56 5.90 10.96
CA LEU A 360 4.39 6.49 9.63
C LEU A 360 3.69 7.86 9.70
N LEU A 361 2.75 8.05 10.63
CA LEU A 361 2.12 9.34 10.87
C LEU A 361 3.13 10.35 11.41
N ALA A 362 3.94 9.98 12.40
CA ALA A 362 4.96 10.86 13.00
C ALA A 362 6.11 11.21 12.03
N LYS A 363 6.40 10.34 11.05
CA LYS A 363 7.54 10.51 10.11
C LYS A 363 7.11 10.30 8.66
N PRO A 364 6.33 11.25 8.08
CA PRO A 364 5.78 11.09 6.73
C PRO A 364 6.84 11.00 5.64
N GLU A 365 7.99 11.66 5.81
CA GLU A 365 9.10 11.65 4.84
C GLU A 365 9.75 10.25 4.75
N ASP A 366 10.02 9.62 5.88
CA ASP A 366 10.53 8.23 5.94
C ASP A 366 9.46 7.23 5.47
N ALA A 367 8.20 7.53 5.76
CA ALA A 367 7.05 6.72 5.38
C ALA A 367 6.86 6.65 3.87
N ALA A 368 7.03 7.77 3.15
CA ALA A 368 6.78 7.85 1.71
C ALA A 368 7.57 6.79 0.95
N ASN A 369 8.88 6.70 1.20
CA ASN A 369 9.74 5.70 0.56
C ASN A 369 9.32 4.27 0.90
N LYS A 370 9.00 3.99 2.17
CA LYS A 370 8.62 2.64 2.61
C LYS A 370 7.29 2.21 2.00
N VAL A 371 6.33 3.13 1.98
CA VAL A 371 4.99 2.92 1.46
C VAL A 371 5.04 2.76 -0.07
N GLU A 372 5.71 3.67 -0.78
CA GLU A 372 5.88 3.60 -2.24
C GLU A 372 6.54 2.29 -2.67
N ASN A 373 7.60 1.85 -1.97
CA ASN A 373 8.27 0.58 -2.27
C ASN A 373 7.35 -0.65 -2.11
N VAL A 374 6.40 -0.63 -1.19
CA VAL A 374 5.47 -1.76 -0.97
C VAL A 374 4.28 -1.67 -1.90
N VAL A 375 3.75 -0.46 -2.11
CA VAL A 375 2.58 -0.24 -2.94
C VAL A 375 2.95 -0.42 -4.41
N GLU A 376 4.06 0.14 -4.91
CA GLU A 376 4.42 0.06 -6.34
C GLU A 376 5.09 -1.25 -6.76
N ALA A 377 5.62 -2.04 -5.82
CA ALA A 377 6.27 -3.32 -6.09
C ALA A 377 5.77 -4.45 -5.17
N PRO A 378 4.47 -4.77 -5.20
CA PRO A 378 3.87 -5.70 -4.24
C PRO A 378 4.40 -7.14 -4.38
N GLU A 379 4.81 -7.55 -5.60
CA GLU A 379 5.40 -8.88 -5.87
C GLU A 379 6.63 -9.18 -4.99
N ARG A 380 7.33 -8.16 -4.48
CA ARG A 380 8.50 -8.32 -3.59
C ARG A 380 8.14 -8.74 -2.15
N MET A 381 6.87 -8.68 -1.75
CA MET A 381 6.44 -9.02 -0.39
C MET A 381 6.31 -10.53 -0.18
N GLY A 382 5.83 -11.28 -1.18
CA GLY A 382 5.71 -12.75 -1.10
C GLY A 382 7.05 -13.41 -0.77
N ASP A 383 8.12 -12.97 -1.43
CA ASP A 383 9.49 -13.45 -1.25
C ASP A 383 10.12 -13.06 0.09
N LYS A 384 9.77 -11.90 0.66
CA LYS A 384 10.31 -11.46 1.96
C LYS A 384 9.56 -12.08 3.14
N ALA A 385 8.25 -12.25 3.03
CA ALA A 385 7.44 -12.89 4.06
C ALA A 385 7.80 -14.38 4.21
N THR A 386 7.95 -15.10 3.10
CA THR A 386 8.44 -16.50 3.10
C THR A 386 9.85 -16.61 3.69
N LYS A 387 10.80 -15.77 3.27
CA LYS A 387 12.17 -15.78 3.82
C LYS A 387 12.23 -15.37 5.31
N GLY A 388 11.31 -14.53 5.77
CA GLY A 388 11.19 -14.13 7.18
C GLY A 388 10.66 -15.27 8.07
N VAL A 389 9.62 -15.97 7.61
CA VAL A 389 9.05 -17.14 8.28
C VAL A 389 10.05 -18.31 8.30
N GLU A 390 10.79 -18.55 7.21
CA GLU A 390 11.85 -19.56 7.17
C GLU A 390 13.05 -19.23 8.08
N ARG A 391 13.35 -17.95 8.30
CA ARG A 391 14.40 -17.55 9.27
C ARG A 391 13.95 -17.76 10.71
N ALA A 392 12.68 -17.46 11.02
CA ALA A 392 12.11 -17.72 12.34
C ALA A 392 12.04 -19.23 12.62
N GLY A 393 11.60 -20.04 11.65
CA GLY A 393 11.58 -21.50 11.73
C GLY A 393 12.97 -22.09 12.01
N ARG A 394 14.00 -21.65 11.28
CA ARG A 394 15.40 -22.08 11.50
C ARG A 394 15.97 -21.69 12.87
N THR A 395 15.50 -20.59 13.45
CA THR A 395 15.92 -20.17 14.81
C THR A 395 15.25 -21.03 15.87
N VAL A 396 13.96 -21.36 15.71
CA VAL A 396 13.23 -22.26 16.62
C VAL A 396 13.80 -23.68 16.56
N GLU A 397 14.13 -24.17 15.37
CA GLU A 397 14.72 -25.49 15.16
C GLU A 397 16.15 -25.59 15.75
N LYS A 398 16.93 -24.50 15.70
CA LYS A 398 18.23 -24.43 16.40
C LYS A 398 18.07 -24.45 17.92
N ILE A 399 17.06 -23.78 18.48
CA ILE A 399 16.80 -23.76 19.92
C ILE A 399 16.33 -25.13 20.41
N GLN A 400 15.47 -25.83 19.65
CA GLN A 400 15.04 -27.20 19.97
C GLN A 400 16.20 -28.20 19.91
N ASN A 401 17.05 -28.13 18.88
CA ASN A 401 18.23 -28.99 18.77
C ASN A 401 19.28 -28.75 19.88
N VAL A 402 19.38 -27.53 20.42
CA VAL A 402 20.22 -27.24 21.58
C VAL A 402 19.59 -27.78 22.87
N GLY A 403 18.26 -27.70 23.02
CA GLY A 403 17.53 -28.28 24.14
C GLY A 403 17.63 -29.82 24.23
N GLU A 404 17.60 -30.51 23.09
CA GLU A 404 17.77 -31.97 23.04
C GLU A 404 19.20 -32.42 23.35
N LYS A 405 20.22 -31.66 22.91
CA LYS A 405 21.62 -31.93 23.27
C LYS A 405 21.91 -31.75 24.76
N ILE A 406 21.20 -30.86 25.43
CA ILE A 406 21.37 -30.63 26.88
C ILE A 406 20.67 -31.74 27.70
N LYS A 407 19.56 -32.30 27.21
CA LYS A 407 18.88 -33.43 27.88
C LYS A 407 19.67 -34.75 27.82
N GLY A 408 20.66 -34.88 26.94
CA GLY A 408 21.54 -36.05 26.85
C GLY A 408 22.81 -35.98 27.73
N ILE A 409 23.02 -34.89 28.49
CA ILE A 409 24.26 -34.64 29.26
C ILE A 409 23.99 -34.59 30.79
N VAL A 410 22.77 -34.89 31.23
CA VAL A 410 22.49 -35.09 32.67
C VAL A 410 22.42 -36.60 32.94
N PRO A 411 23.35 -37.17 33.73
CA PRO A 411 23.33 -38.59 34.07
C PRO A 411 22.15 -38.99 34.95
#